data_AF-A0A7X7FM42-F1
#
_entry.id   AF-A0A7X7FM42-F1
#
_cell.length_a   1.000
_cell.length_b   1.000
_cell.length_c   1.000
_cell.angle_alpha   90.00
_cell.angle_beta   90.00
_cell.angle_gamma   90.00
#
_symmetry.space_group_name_H-M   'P 1'
#
loop_
_entity.id
_entity.type
_entity.pdbx_description
1 polymer ?
#
loop_
_entity_poly.entity_id
_entity_poly.type
_entity_poly.pdbx_seq_one_letter_code
_entity_poly.pdbx_strand_id
1 'polypeptide(L)'
;FVSATKEERFVTRSKCLTKIEYYGGTVEFGRRPLILQIYDKRAEVLSKQNPRQRALMLDRRWGGTMPQQAVRVEFRVGRAKLREFGIDTPEDFYRKRRALIDYLCRDWFRFTVGPVDRLNTTRAVTLPLWEQVHEAFAAWAGQPNGEVLAPLPKGPVDVTGLLKQGHGVLKAIGRAQDREVVGYDTYCDWVQGEALQ
;
A
#
# COMPACT_ATOMS: atom_id res chain seq x y z
N PHE A 1 -2.10 16.08 -7.27
CA PHE A 1 -1.54 14.85 -7.87
C PHE A 1 -2.40 14.30 -9.00
N VAL A 2 -3.71 14.08 -8.80
CA VAL A 2 -4.61 13.60 -9.89
C VAL A 2 -4.60 14.54 -11.10
N SER A 3 -4.77 15.84 -10.90
CA SER A 3 -4.69 16.85 -11.98
C SER A 3 -3.35 16.81 -12.71
N ALA A 4 -2.25 16.90 -11.96
CA ALA A 4 -0.89 16.79 -12.52
C ALA A 4 -0.67 15.48 -13.31
N THR A 5 -1.32 14.39 -12.93
CA THR A 5 -1.26 13.11 -13.68
C THR A 5 -2.02 13.22 -15.00
N LYS A 6 -3.24 13.79 -15.00
CA LYS A 6 -4.04 14.02 -16.21
C LYS A 6 -3.33 14.93 -17.21
N GLU A 7 -2.63 15.93 -16.70
CA GLU A 7 -1.93 16.95 -17.49
C GLU A 7 -0.50 16.50 -17.89
N GLU A 8 -0.15 15.23 -17.66
CA GLU A 8 1.19 14.67 -17.91
C GLU A 8 2.34 15.48 -17.28
N ARG A 9 2.09 16.10 -16.13
CA ARG A 9 3.07 16.89 -15.37
C ARG A 9 3.87 16.05 -14.40
N PHE A 10 4.54 15.04 -14.93
CA PHE A 10 5.41 14.17 -14.14
C PHE A 10 6.55 13.62 -14.99
N VAL A 11 7.67 13.36 -14.34
CA VAL A 11 8.78 12.57 -14.89
C VAL A 11 8.74 11.22 -14.21
N THR A 12 8.80 10.15 -14.99
CA THR A 12 8.95 8.80 -14.44
C THR A 12 9.88 7.94 -15.30
N ARG A 13 10.64 7.07 -14.66
CA ARG A 13 11.40 6.00 -15.34
C ARG A 13 10.56 4.73 -15.55
N SER A 14 9.34 4.70 -15.03
CA SER A 14 8.41 3.61 -15.35
C SER A 14 7.92 3.76 -16.78
N LYS A 15 7.99 2.67 -17.55
CA LYS A 15 7.36 2.59 -18.88
C LYS A 15 5.85 2.29 -18.80
N CYS A 16 5.33 2.04 -17.61
CA CYS A 16 3.94 1.63 -17.39
C CYS A 16 3.28 2.56 -16.37
N LEU A 17 2.23 3.25 -16.82
CA LEU A 17 1.21 3.79 -15.94
C LEU A 17 0.15 2.71 -15.77
N THR A 18 -0.05 2.26 -14.53
CA THR A 18 -0.84 1.04 -14.31
C THR A 18 -2.29 1.37 -13.99
N LYS A 19 -2.56 2.46 -13.26
CA LYS A 19 -3.92 2.76 -12.82
C LYS A 19 -4.14 4.23 -12.46
N ILE A 20 -5.19 4.83 -13.02
CA ILE A 20 -5.80 6.06 -12.52
C ILE A 20 -7.27 5.74 -12.25
N GLU A 21 -7.69 5.73 -10.98
CA GLU A 21 -9.09 5.54 -10.61
C GLU A 21 -9.75 6.85 -10.17
N TYR A 22 -10.94 7.11 -10.72
CA TYR A 22 -11.81 8.23 -10.35
C TYR A 22 -12.87 7.77 -9.35
N TYR A 23 -13.28 8.65 -8.42
CA TYR A 23 -14.14 8.37 -7.24
C TYR A 23 -13.49 7.50 -6.16
N GLY A 24 -12.35 7.97 -5.64
CA GLY A 24 -11.53 7.29 -4.64
C GLY A 24 -10.06 7.71 -4.71
N GLY A 25 -9.67 8.36 -5.82
CA GLY A 25 -8.48 9.20 -5.93
C GLY A 25 -7.16 8.44 -5.79
N THR A 26 -7.05 7.24 -6.39
CA THR A 26 -5.81 6.48 -6.41
C THR A 26 -5.08 6.65 -7.74
N VAL A 27 -3.82 7.04 -7.68
CA VAL A 27 -2.89 7.07 -8.82
C VAL A 27 -1.78 6.06 -8.55
N GLU A 28 -1.52 5.19 -9.52
CA GLU A 28 -0.47 4.18 -9.44
C GLU A 28 0.48 4.24 -10.65
N PHE A 29 1.78 4.36 -10.37
CA PHE A 29 2.86 4.35 -11.36
C PHE A 29 3.74 3.13 -11.15
N GLY A 30 4.14 2.49 -12.25
CA GLY A 30 5.02 1.33 -12.18
C GLY A 30 4.31 0.01 -11.98
N ARG A 31 5.11 -1.05 -11.92
CA ARG A 31 4.69 -2.44 -11.71
C ARG A 31 5.73 -3.11 -10.84
N ARG A 32 5.39 -4.25 -10.23
CA ARG A 32 6.35 -5.01 -9.43
C ARG A 32 7.65 -5.21 -10.23
N PRO A 33 8.83 -5.00 -9.62
CA PRO A 33 9.06 -4.82 -8.17
C PRO A 33 9.01 -3.37 -7.65
N LEU A 34 8.67 -2.35 -8.44
CA LEU A 34 8.64 -0.96 -7.98
C LEU A 34 7.36 -0.24 -8.40
N ILE A 35 6.55 0.12 -7.40
CA ILE A 35 5.26 0.78 -7.60
C ILE A 35 5.21 2.01 -6.70
N LEU A 36 4.74 3.13 -7.25
CA LEU A 36 4.30 4.29 -6.48
C LEU A 36 2.78 4.32 -6.45
N GLN A 37 2.20 4.42 -5.26
CA GLN A 37 0.78 4.61 -5.07
C GLN A 37 0.52 5.91 -4.30
N ILE A 38 -0.44 6.69 -4.80
CA ILE A 38 -0.90 7.92 -4.17
C ILE A 38 -2.41 7.82 -4.01
N TYR A 39 -2.93 7.91 -2.79
CA TYR A 39 -4.36 7.70 -2.53
C TYR A 39 -4.89 8.49 -1.33
N ASP A 40 -6.22 8.64 -1.27
CA ASP A 40 -6.92 9.20 -0.12
C ASP A 40 -6.91 8.20 1.05
N LYS A 41 -6.03 8.46 2.02
CA LYS A 41 -5.85 7.61 3.19
C LYS A 41 -6.99 7.80 4.19
N ARG A 42 -7.62 8.96 4.24
CA ARG A 42 -8.78 9.20 5.12
C ARG A 42 -9.96 8.34 4.66
N ALA A 43 -10.27 8.38 3.36
CA ALA A 43 -11.34 7.57 2.79
C ALA A 43 -11.09 6.06 2.96
N GLU A 44 -9.85 5.61 2.78
CA GLU A 44 -9.48 4.20 3.01
C GLU A 44 -9.65 3.77 4.47
N VAL A 45 -9.22 4.59 5.44
CA VAL A 45 -9.42 4.30 6.87
C VAL A 45 -10.89 4.22 7.24
N LEU A 46 -11.74 5.08 6.66
CA LEU A 46 -13.18 5.08 6.93
C LEU A 46 -13.92 3.88 6.32
N SER A 47 -13.46 3.35 5.19
CA SER A 47 -14.18 2.32 4.42
C SER A 47 -13.66 0.90 4.60
N LYS A 48 -12.35 0.72 4.86
CA LYS A 48 -11.70 -0.61 4.76
C LYS A 48 -11.05 -1.08 6.05
N GLN A 49 -10.73 -0.18 6.98
CA GLN A 49 -9.99 -0.56 8.19
C GLN A 49 -10.93 -0.99 9.30
N ASN A 50 -10.51 -2.02 10.03
CA ASN A 50 -11.20 -2.42 11.24
C ASN A 50 -11.05 -1.35 12.34
N PRO A 51 -11.93 -1.32 13.35
CA PRO A 51 -11.91 -0.30 14.40
C PRO A 51 -10.57 -0.19 15.15
N ARG A 52 -9.86 -1.30 15.35
CA ARG A 52 -8.56 -1.32 16.05
C ARG A 52 -7.46 -0.64 15.22
N GLN A 53 -7.37 -0.95 13.93
CA GLN A 53 -6.42 -0.31 13.01
C GLN A 53 -6.69 1.18 12.89
N ARG A 54 -7.97 1.57 12.81
CA ARG A 54 -8.38 2.97 12.79
C ARG A 54 -7.97 3.69 14.08
N ALA A 55 -8.17 3.08 15.25
CA ALA A 55 -7.76 3.65 16.53
C ALA A 55 -6.23 3.89 16.59
N LEU A 56 -5.44 2.91 16.15
CA LEU A 56 -3.98 3.04 16.08
C LEU A 56 -3.53 4.14 15.11
N MET A 57 -4.20 4.28 13.97
CA MET A 57 -3.93 5.36 13.01
C MET A 57 -4.22 6.74 13.62
N LEU A 58 -5.33 6.88 14.34
CA LEU A 58 -5.68 8.13 15.02
C LEU A 58 -4.63 8.48 16.09
N ASP A 59 -4.37 7.54 16.99
CA ASP A 59 -3.43 7.71 18.11
C ASP A 59 -2.00 8.03 17.62
N ARG A 60 -1.44 7.18 16.74
CA ARG A 60 -0.01 7.21 16.42
C ARG A 60 0.35 8.08 15.23
N ARG A 61 -0.60 8.45 14.36
CA ARG A 61 -0.31 9.20 13.12
C ARG A 61 -1.05 10.52 13.00
N TRP A 62 -2.22 10.66 13.62
CA TRP A 62 -3.07 11.86 13.46
C TRP A 62 -3.37 12.59 14.77
N GLY A 63 -2.61 12.33 15.83
CA GLY A 63 -2.72 13.08 17.09
C GLY A 63 -4.08 12.91 17.78
N GLY A 64 -4.66 11.72 17.69
CA GLY A 64 -5.94 11.37 18.31
C GLY A 64 -7.19 11.85 17.56
N THR A 65 -7.06 12.65 16.50
CA THR A 65 -8.22 13.20 15.76
C THR A 65 -8.18 12.86 14.29
N MET A 66 -9.36 12.68 13.68
CA MET A 66 -9.45 12.40 12.24
C MET A 66 -9.19 13.69 11.46
N PRO A 67 -8.17 13.74 10.59
CA PRO A 67 -7.91 14.93 9.80
C PRO A 67 -9.02 15.14 8.77
N GLN A 68 -9.21 16.39 8.35
CA GLN A 68 -10.15 16.71 7.27
C GLN A 68 -9.70 16.10 5.93
N GLN A 69 -8.39 16.03 5.70
CA GLN A 69 -7.80 15.48 4.48
C GLN A 69 -6.54 14.70 4.85
N ALA A 70 -6.38 13.50 4.28
CA ALA A 70 -5.14 12.74 4.41
C ALA A 70 -4.83 12.02 3.10
N VAL A 71 -3.74 12.41 2.46
CA VAL A 71 -3.20 11.72 1.28
C VAL A 71 -2.01 10.89 1.72
N ARG A 72 -1.91 9.64 1.26
CA ARG A 72 -0.69 8.84 1.42
C ARG A 72 0.02 8.74 0.08
N VAL A 73 1.34 8.94 0.14
CA VAL A 73 2.29 8.60 -0.93
C VAL A 73 3.06 7.37 -0.45
N GLU A 74 3.08 6.30 -1.24
CA GLU A 74 3.65 5.01 -0.85
C GLU A 74 4.50 4.43 -1.99
N PHE A 75 5.78 4.19 -1.72
CA PHE A 75 6.64 3.40 -2.61
C PHE A 75 6.67 1.95 -2.14
N ARG A 76 6.19 1.05 -2.98
CA ARG A 76 6.29 -0.41 -2.78
C ARG A 76 7.52 -0.90 -3.52
N VAL A 77 8.56 -1.21 -2.76
CA VAL A 77 9.84 -1.68 -3.29
C VAL A 77 10.03 -3.15 -2.93
N GLY A 78 10.01 -4.01 -3.94
CA GLY A 78 10.22 -5.44 -3.80
C GLY A 78 11.70 -5.81 -3.66
N ARG A 79 11.95 -7.03 -3.20
CA ARG A 79 13.30 -7.58 -2.92
C ARG A 79 14.24 -7.47 -4.12
N ALA A 80 13.76 -7.80 -5.33
CA ALA A 80 14.56 -7.71 -6.55
C ALA A 80 15.08 -6.29 -6.78
N LYS A 81 14.23 -5.26 -6.58
CA LYS A 81 14.63 -3.87 -6.74
C LYS A 81 15.56 -3.40 -5.64
N LEU A 82 15.35 -3.82 -4.40
CA LEU A 82 16.24 -3.50 -3.28
C LEU A 82 17.68 -4.02 -3.52
N ARG A 83 17.81 -5.22 -4.09
CA ARG A 83 19.12 -5.79 -4.45
C ARG A 83 19.88 -4.97 -5.49
N GLU A 84 19.19 -4.33 -6.43
CA GLU A 84 19.83 -3.42 -7.39
C GLU A 84 20.48 -2.20 -6.70
N PHE A 85 20.01 -1.81 -5.51
CA PHE A 85 20.64 -0.78 -4.67
C PHE A 85 21.65 -1.36 -3.67
N GLY A 86 21.95 -2.66 -3.76
CA GLY A 86 22.76 -3.39 -2.81
C GLY A 86 22.15 -3.42 -1.41
N ILE A 87 20.83 -3.46 -1.29
CA ILE A 87 20.12 -3.64 -0.02
C ILE A 87 19.72 -5.11 0.09
N ASP A 88 20.49 -5.87 0.86
CA ASP A 88 20.23 -7.29 1.07
C ASP A 88 19.74 -7.65 2.47
N THR A 89 20.14 -6.86 3.47
CA THR A 89 19.73 -7.03 4.87
C THR A 89 18.95 -5.83 5.40
N PRO A 90 18.28 -5.95 6.55
CA PRO A 90 17.68 -4.80 7.25
C PRO A 90 18.71 -3.69 7.55
N GLU A 91 19.93 -4.05 7.93
CA GLU A 91 21.02 -3.11 8.24
C GLU A 91 21.42 -2.31 6.99
N ASP A 92 21.51 -2.97 5.83
CA ASP A 92 21.70 -2.27 4.56
C ASP A 92 20.58 -1.28 4.28
N PHE A 93 19.34 -1.69 4.54
CA PHE A 93 18.18 -0.83 4.33
C PHE A 93 18.29 0.42 5.20
N TYR A 94 18.58 0.30 6.50
CA TYR A 94 18.74 1.46 7.37
C TYR A 94 19.91 2.37 6.95
N ARG A 95 21.02 1.78 6.50
CA ARG A 95 22.18 2.54 6.01
C ARG A 95 21.90 3.26 4.68
N LYS A 96 21.08 2.68 3.81
CA LYS A 96 20.88 3.15 2.42
C LYS A 96 19.51 3.76 2.15
N ARG A 97 18.56 3.72 3.09
CA ARG A 97 17.18 4.18 2.87
C ARG A 97 17.11 5.64 2.45
N ARG A 98 18.01 6.50 2.95
CA ARG A 98 18.05 7.90 2.52
C ARG A 98 18.37 8.03 1.02
N ALA A 99 19.44 7.39 0.57
CA ALA A 99 19.81 7.36 -0.85
C ALA A 99 18.73 6.71 -1.72
N LEU A 100 18.07 5.66 -1.22
CA LEU A 100 16.93 5.04 -1.89
C LEU A 100 15.76 6.03 -2.05
N ILE A 101 15.40 6.77 -0.99
CA ILE A 101 14.36 7.80 -1.05
C ILE A 101 14.71 8.90 -2.05
N ASP A 102 15.95 9.39 -2.03
CA ASP A 102 16.40 10.44 -2.95
C ASP A 102 16.24 9.97 -4.41
N TYR A 103 16.65 8.74 -4.72
CA TYR A 103 16.42 8.13 -6.03
C TYR A 103 14.92 8.02 -6.35
N LEU A 104 14.09 7.55 -5.42
CA LEU A 104 12.66 7.35 -5.65
C LEU A 104 11.92 8.65 -5.95
N CYS A 105 12.24 9.73 -5.22
CA CYS A 105 11.55 11.01 -5.28
C CYS A 105 12.13 12.01 -6.29
N ARG A 106 13.37 11.82 -6.78
CA ARG A 106 14.03 12.75 -7.71
C ARG A 106 14.29 12.13 -9.07
N ASP A 107 14.85 10.93 -9.09
CA ASP A 107 15.29 10.26 -10.30
C ASP A 107 14.23 9.38 -10.94
N TRP A 108 13.56 8.56 -10.12
CA TRP A 108 12.61 7.57 -10.62
C TRP A 108 11.23 8.16 -10.86
N PHE A 109 10.78 9.06 -9.98
CA PHE A 109 9.50 9.74 -10.12
C PHE A 109 9.50 11.12 -9.50
N ARG A 110 8.97 12.13 -10.21
CA ARG A 110 8.60 13.42 -9.63
C ARG A 110 7.46 14.09 -10.39
N PHE A 111 6.62 14.85 -9.68
CA PHE A 111 5.68 15.77 -10.33
C PHE A 111 6.36 17.08 -10.70
N THR A 112 5.88 17.74 -11.75
CA THR A 112 6.44 18.97 -12.27
C THR A 112 5.42 20.11 -12.25
N VAL A 113 5.90 21.36 -12.24
CA VAL A 113 5.03 22.55 -12.24
C VAL A 113 4.23 22.62 -13.54
N GLY A 114 4.89 22.38 -14.67
CA GLY A 114 4.28 22.39 -16.01
C GLY A 114 4.44 21.05 -16.74
N PRO A 115 3.91 20.96 -17.97
CA PRO A 115 4.10 19.80 -18.86
C PRO A 115 5.58 19.48 -19.06
N VAL A 116 5.89 18.20 -19.22
CA VAL A 116 7.25 17.71 -19.38
C VAL A 116 7.58 17.54 -20.87
N ASP A 117 8.64 18.19 -21.34
CA ASP A 117 9.30 17.78 -22.57
C ASP A 117 10.01 16.44 -22.33
N ARG A 118 9.53 15.38 -23.00
CA ARG A 118 10.05 14.02 -22.85
C ARG A 118 11.51 13.88 -23.33
N LEU A 119 12.00 14.80 -24.17
CA LEU A 119 13.39 14.82 -24.61
C LEU A 119 14.31 15.53 -23.60
N ASN A 120 13.77 16.45 -22.80
CA ASN A 120 14.54 17.32 -21.90
C ASN A 120 13.98 17.32 -20.47
N THR A 121 13.72 16.13 -19.92
CA THR A 121 13.08 15.97 -18.61
C THR A 121 13.85 16.63 -17.46
N THR A 122 15.18 16.80 -17.57
CA THR A 122 16.03 17.41 -16.55
C THR A 122 15.75 18.89 -16.32
N ARG A 123 15.19 19.61 -17.31
CA ARG A 123 14.83 21.04 -17.19
C ARG A 123 13.48 21.26 -16.52
N ALA A 124 12.68 20.21 -16.35
CA ALA A 124 11.36 20.32 -15.77
C ALA A 124 11.45 20.57 -14.26
N VAL A 125 10.95 21.73 -13.84
CA VAL A 125 10.94 22.17 -12.43
C VAL A 125 10.00 21.26 -11.62
N THR A 126 10.51 20.71 -10.52
CA THR A 126 9.72 19.90 -9.59
C THR A 126 8.59 20.73 -8.98
N LEU A 127 7.41 20.12 -8.85
CA LEU A 127 6.28 20.71 -8.15
C LEU A 127 6.64 20.96 -6.66
N PRO A 128 6.45 22.16 -6.09
CA PRO A 128 6.81 22.43 -4.69
C PRO A 128 6.17 21.48 -3.68
N LEU A 129 4.92 21.06 -3.91
CA LEU A 129 4.25 20.07 -3.08
C LEU A 129 4.98 18.70 -3.12
N TRP A 130 5.60 18.34 -4.24
CA TRP A 130 6.37 17.12 -4.34
C TRP A 130 7.73 17.23 -3.62
N GLU A 131 8.35 18.41 -3.62
CA GLU A 131 9.53 18.66 -2.80
C GLU A 131 9.20 18.50 -1.30
N GLN A 132 8.04 18.96 -0.84
CA GLN A 132 7.60 18.70 0.54
C GLN A 132 7.44 17.20 0.84
N VAL A 133 6.97 16.41 -0.12
CA VAL A 133 6.89 14.95 0.01
C VAL A 133 8.30 14.35 0.12
N HIS A 134 9.23 14.78 -0.74
CA HIS A 134 10.63 14.34 -0.69
C HIS A 134 11.24 14.66 0.67
N GLU A 135 11.13 15.89 1.14
CA GLU A 135 11.68 16.32 2.44
C GLU A 135 11.08 15.54 3.61
N ALA A 136 9.77 15.26 3.59
CA ALA A 136 9.13 14.44 4.61
C ALA A 136 9.69 12.99 4.64
N PHE A 137 9.89 12.37 3.48
CA PHE A 137 10.53 11.05 3.40
C PHE A 137 12.00 11.10 3.81
N ALA A 138 12.72 12.12 3.38
CA ALA A 138 14.14 12.34 3.66
C ALA A 138 14.40 12.53 5.16
N ALA A 139 13.55 13.31 5.83
CA ALA A 139 13.57 13.52 7.27
C ALA A 139 13.32 12.20 8.02
N TRP A 140 12.30 11.43 7.62
CA TRP A 140 12.03 10.12 8.21
C TRP A 140 13.18 9.12 7.98
N ALA A 141 13.72 9.06 6.77
CA ALA A 141 14.80 8.15 6.41
C ALA A 141 16.12 8.50 7.12
N GLY A 142 16.31 9.76 7.53
CA GLY A 142 17.46 10.24 8.28
C GLY A 142 17.42 9.99 9.78
N GLN A 143 16.28 9.59 10.35
CA GLN A 143 16.19 9.26 11.77
C GLN A 143 16.99 7.99 12.10
N PRO A 144 17.41 7.75 13.35
CA PRO A 144 17.93 6.45 13.78
C PRO A 144 16.82 5.37 13.79
N ASN A 145 17.18 4.13 14.13
CA ASN A 145 16.18 3.08 14.34
C ASN A 145 15.19 3.52 15.42
N GLY A 146 13.89 3.35 15.14
CA GLY A 146 12.84 3.58 16.13
C GLY A 146 12.83 2.47 17.19
N GLU A 147 11.91 2.61 18.14
CA GLU A 147 11.67 1.62 19.18
C GLU A 147 11.46 0.22 18.58
N VAL A 148 12.12 -0.78 19.16
CA VAL A 148 11.86 -2.18 18.84
C VAL A 148 10.49 -2.53 19.42
N LEU A 149 9.47 -2.56 18.57
CA LEU A 149 8.12 -2.89 19.00
C LEU A 149 8.04 -4.38 19.37
N ALA A 150 7.49 -4.66 20.54
CA ALA A 150 7.09 -6.01 20.89
C ALA A 150 6.02 -6.51 19.89
N PRO A 151 6.10 -7.77 19.42
CA PRO A 151 5.02 -8.36 18.65
C PRO A 151 3.70 -8.22 19.40
N LEU A 152 2.64 -7.78 18.71
CA LEU A 152 1.31 -7.80 19.30
C LEU A 152 0.99 -9.25 19.71
N PRO A 153 0.39 -9.46 20.90
CA PRO A 153 -0.09 -10.78 21.27
C PRO A 153 -0.99 -11.29 20.15
N LYS A 154 -0.65 -12.45 19.59
CA LYS A 154 -1.52 -13.09 18.61
C LYS A 154 -2.82 -13.44 19.35
N GLY A 155 -3.92 -12.84 18.91
CA GLY A 155 -5.24 -13.24 19.37
C GLY A 155 -5.55 -14.68 18.93
N PRO A 156 -6.68 -15.24 19.39
CA PRO A 156 -7.16 -16.50 18.85
C PRO A 156 -7.23 -16.43 17.32
N VAL A 157 -6.89 -17.52 16.65
CA VAL A 157 -6.97 -17.63 15.20
C VAL A 157 -8.42 -17.43 14.79
N ASP A 158 -8.70 -16.36 14.06
CA ASP A 158 -10.00 -16.18 13.42
C ASP A 158 -10.13 -17.19 12.26
N VAL A 159 -10.78 -18.31 12.53
CA VAL A 159 -10.98 -19.39 11.56
C VAL A 159 -12.10 -19.10 10.56
N THR A 160 -12.85 -18.00 10.71
CA THR A 160 -13.97 -17.66 9.81
C THR A 160 -13.53 -17.61 8.35
N GLY A 161 -12.35 -17.04 8.09
CA GLY A 161 -11.78 -16.99 6.74
C GLY A 161 -11.46 -18.39 6.19
N LEU A 162 -10.97 -19.30 7.03
CA LEU A 162 -10.64 -20.68 6.67
C LEU A 162 -11.92 -21.50 6.43
N LEU A 163 -12.95 -21.31 7.26
CA LEU A 163 -14.26 -21.95 7.07
C LEU A 163 -14.88 -21.53 5.73
N LYS A 164 -14.88 -20.24 5.39
CA LYS A 164 -15.37 -19.77 4.08
C LYS A 164 -14.61 -20.38 2.92
N GLN A 165 -13.28 -20.48 3.04
CA GLN A 165 -12.45 -21.11 2.00
C GLN A 165 -12.77 -22.60 1.85
N GLY A 166 -12.85 -23.34 2.96
CA GLY A 166 -13.22 -24.76 2.96
C GLY A 166 -14.59 -25.01 2.35
N HIS A 167 -15.60 -24.22 2.73
CA HIS A 167 -16.94 -24.28 2.13
C HIS A 167 -16.93 -24.01 0.63
N GLY A 168 -16.15 -23.01 0.19
CA GLY A 168 -15.99 -22.68 -1.22
C GLY A 168 -15.38 -23.84 -2.03
N VAL A 169 -14.37 -24.51 -1.48
CA VAL A 169 -13.76 -25.70 -2.09
C VAL A 169 -14.77 -26.84 -2.19
N LEU A 170 -15.52 -27.12 -1.11
CA LEU A 170 -16.54 -28.17 -1.12
C LEU A 170 -17.63 -27.87 -2.15
N LYS A 171 -18.11 -26.63 -2.24
CA LYS A 171 -19.06 -26.21 -3.30
C LYS A 171 -18.53 -26.46 -4.70
N ALA A 172 -17.24 -26.21 -4.93
CA ALA A 172 -16.64 -26.48 -6.23
C ALA A 172 -16.62 -27.99 -6.55
N ILE A 173 -16.29 -28.83 -5.57
CA ILE A 173 -16.31 -30.30 -5.70
C ILE A 173 -17.74 -30.80 -5.94
N GLY A 174 -18.71 -30.34 -5.13
CA GLY A 174 -20.12 -30.72 -5.29
C GLY A 174 -20.66 -30.39 -6.68
N ARG A 175 -20.39 -29.18 -7.19
CA ARG A 175 -20.74 -28.80 -8.57
C ARG A 175 -20.11 -29.72 -9.62
N ALA A 176 -18.84 -30.09 -9.44
CA ALA A 176 -18.15 -30.99 -10.36
C ALA A 176 -18.72 -32.43 -10.32
N GLN A 177 -19.40 -32.81 -9.23
CA GLN A 177 -20.00 -34.12 -9.02
C GLN A 177 -21.53 -34.12 -9.19
N ASP A 178 -22.12 -33.00 -9.61
CA ASP A 178 -23.58 -32.78 -9.66
C ASP A 178 -24.28 -33.08 -8.32
N ARG A 179 -23.65 -32.64 -7.23
CA ARG A 179 -24.14 -32.78 -5.86
C ARG A 179 -24.31 -31.42 -5.20
N GLU A 180 -25.41 -31.27 -4.47
CA GLU A 180 -25.63 -30.13 -3.62
C GLU A 180 -24.80 -30.24 -2.33
N VAL A 181 -24.21 -29.12 -1.92
CA VAL A 181 -23.42 -29.01 -0.69
C VAL A 181 -24.24 -28.24 0.34
N VAL A 182 -24.19 -28.71 1.59
CA VAL A 182 -24.88 -28.09 2.73
C VAL A 182 -24.61 -26.59 2.86
N GLY A 183 -25.53 -25.89 3.53
CA GLY A 183 -25.42 -24.46 3.81
C GLY A 183 -24.13 -24.10 4.56
N TYR A 184 -23.72 -22.82 4.49
CA TYR A 184 -22.49 -22.36 5.15
C TYR A 184 -22.56 -22.54 6.67
N ASP A 185 -23.71 -22.23 7.27
CA ASP A 185 -23.91 -22.35 8.72
C ASP A 185 -23.80 -23.82 9.15
N THR A 186 -24.53 -24.72 8.46
CA THR A 186 -24.46 -26.18 8.67
C THR A 186 -23.04 -26.74 8.51
N TYR A 187 -22.28 -26.23 7.54
CA TYR A 187 -20.87 -26.60 7.38
C TYR A 187 -20.01 -26.12 8.55
N CYS A 188 -20.25 -24.89 9.06
CA CYS A 188 -19.53 -24.36 10.21
C CYS A 188 -19.82 -25.18 11.46
N ASP A 189 -21.10 -25.47 11.75
CA ASP A 189 -21.54 -26.29 12.88
C ASP A 189 -20.84 -27.66 12.84
N TRP A 190 -20.83 -28.30 11.67
CA TRP A 190 -20.16 -29.58 11.44
C TRP A 190 -18.64 -29.52 11.70
N VAL A 191 -17.93 -28.51 11.19
CA VAL A 191 -16.47 -28.37 11.40
C VAL A 191 -16.14 -28.05 12.86
N GLN A 192 -16.99 -27.26 13.52
CA GLN A 192 -16.76 -26.77 14.87
C GLN A 192 -17.24 -27.76 15.95
N GLY A 193 -17.84 -28.88 15.56
CA GLY A 193 -18.27 -29.93 16.47
C GLY A 193 -19.55 -29.58 17.24
N GLU A 194 -20.30 -28.57 16.78
CA GLU A 194 -21.66 -28.34 17.25
C GLU A 194 -22.55 -29.34 16.51
N ALA A 195 -22.99 -30.38 17.22
CA ALA A 195 -23.74 -31.48 16.63
C ALA A 195 -24.98 -30.96 15.89
N LEU A 196 -25.13 -31.37 14.63
CA LEU A 196 -26.38 -31.31 13.87
C LEU A 196 -27.49 -31.89 14.76
N GLN A 197 -28.38 -31.04 15.29
CA GLN A 197 -29.63 -31.46 15.93
C GLN A 197 -30.64 -31.87 14.88
#